data_AF-A0A3M1K9W2-F1
#
_entry.id   AF-A0A3M1K9W2-F1
#
_cell.length_a   1.000
_cell.length_b   1.000
_cell.length_c   1.000
_cell.angle_alpha   90.00
_cell.angle_beta   90.00
_cell.angle_gamma   90.00
#
_symmetry.space_group_name_H-M   'P 1'
#
loop_
_entity.id
_entity.type
_entity.pdbx_description
1 polymer ?
#
loop_
_entity_poly.entity_id
_entity_poly.type
_entity_poly.pdbx_seq_one_letter_code
_entity_poly.pdbx_strand_id
1 'polypeptide(L)' 'IETLDGVKLWFDNGGWMLVRPSGTEPLLRVYIEQETLDDVRAVYHGFSDWSRS' A
#
# COMPACT_ATOMS: atom_id res chain seq x y z
N ILE A 1 -12.14 1.78 -0.84
CA ILE A 1 -11.26 1.87 0.35
C ILE A 1 -11.88 1.02 1.45
N GLU A 2 -11.10 0.16 2.10
CA GLU A 2 -11.52 -0.61 3.28
C GLU A 2 -10.64 -0.26 4.48
N THR A 3 -11.19 -0.26 5.69
CA THR A 3 -10.50 0.22 6.91
C THR A 3 -10.58 -0.74 8.08
N LEU A 4 -10.81 -2.03 7.83
CA LEU A 4 -10.99 -3.02 8.90
C LEU A 4 -9.69 -3.34 9.64
N ASP A 5 -8.57 -3.41 8.91
CA ASP A 5 -7.26 -3.77 9.46
C ASP A 5 -6.15 -2.98 8.73
N GLY A 6 -5.98 -1.72 9.13
CA GLY A 6 -5.24 -0.73 8.36
C GLY A 6 -6.10 -0.10 7.28
N VAL A 7 -5.49 0.37 6.20
CA VAL A 7 -6.15 0.99 5.05
C VAL A 7 -5.84 0.17 3.81
N LYS A 8 -6.86 -0.44 3.22
CA LYS A 8 -6.78 -1.11 1.92
C LYS A 8 -7.35 -0.21 0.82
N LEU A 9 -6.52 0.10 -0.16
CA LEU A 9 -6.88 0.80 -1.39
C LEU A 9 -7.04 -0.24 -2.50
N TRP A 10 -8.12 -0.11 -3.24
CA TRP A 10 -8.38 -0.87 -4.46
C TRP A 10 -8.22 0.07 -5.64
N PHE A 11 -7.59 -0.41 -6.70
CA PHE A 11 -7.40 0.31 -7.95
C PHE A 11 -8.36 -0.25 -9.00
N ASP A 12 -8.75 0.58 -9.99
CA ASP A 12 -9.74 0.20 -11.00
C ASP A 12 -9.27 -0.96 -11.91
N ASN A 13 -7.95 -1.17 -11.99
CA ASN A 13 -7.33 -2.30 -12.68
C ASN A 13 -7.35 -3.61 -11.86
N GLY A 14 -7.99 -3.63 -10.69
CA GLY A 14 -8.05 -4.79 -9.81
C GLY A 14 -6.84 -4.95 -8.89
N GLY A 15 -5.80 -4.13 -9.03
CA GLY A 15 -4.67 -4.07 -8.09
C GLY A 15 -5.09 -3.51 -6.72
N TRP A 16 -4.20 -3.65 -5.74
CA TRP A 16 -4.45 -3.13 -4.39
C TRP A 16 -3.17 -2.72 -3.65
N MET A 17 -3.34 -1.87 -2.65
CA MET A 17 -2.31 -1.55 -1.64
C MET A 17 -2.92 -1.65 -0.25
N LEU A 18 -2.22 -2.29 0.69
CA LEU A 18 -2.58 -2.36 2.10
C LEU A 18 -1.49 -1.73 2.94
N VAL A 19 -1.87 -0.75 3.76
CA VAL A 19 -1.00 -0.14 4.77
C VAL A 19 -1.59 -0.42 6.14
N ARG A 20 -0.82 -1.07 7.02
CA ARG A 20 -1.29 -1.41 8.38
C ARG A 20 -0.19 -1.34 9.42
N PRO A 21 -0.50 -0.99 10.68
CA PRO A 21 0.46 -1.12 11.77
C PRO A 21 0.77 -2.61 12.04
N SER A 22 2.00 -2.88 12.45
CA SER A 22 2.34 -4.16 13.06
C SER A 22 1.76 -4.23 14.48
N GLY A 23 1.17 -5.37 14.83
CA GLY A 23 0.60 -5.60 16.17
C GLY A 23 1.65 -5.94 17.23
N THR A 24 2.90 -6.24 16.85
CA THR A 24 3.92 -6.78 17.75
C THR A 24 5.24 -6.02 17.72
N GLU A 25 5.44 -5.14 16.74
CA GLU A 25 6.69 -4.40 16.52
C GLU A 25 6.35 -2.95 16.13
N PRO A 26 7.23 -1.98 16.40
CA PRO A 26 7.00 -0.58 16.03
C PRO A 26 7.26 -0.34 14.54
N LEU A 27 6.56 -1.08 13.67
CA LEU A 27 6.71 -1.07 12.22
C LEU A 27 5.36 -0.83 11.53
N LEU A 28 5.42 -0.17 10.37
CA LEU A 28 4.33 -0.11 9.40
C LEU A 28 4.56 -1.19 8.34
N ARG A 29 3.53 -1.99 8.03
CA ARG A 29 3.56 -2.96 6.94
C ARG A 29 2.86 -2.38 5.72
N VAL A 30 3.51 -2.54 4.57
CA VAL A 30 2.99 -2.11 3.27
C VAL A 30 3.04 -3.31 2.34
N TYR A 31 1.90 -3.62 1.73
CA TYR A 31 1.75 -4.66 0.72
C TYR A 31 1.16 -4.03 -0.53
N ILE A 32 1.70 -4.37 -1.69
CA ILE A 32 1.26 -3.84 -2.99
C ILE A 32 1.16 -5.01 -3.95
N GLU A 33 0.04 -5.10 -4.66
CA GLU A 33 -0.18 -6.02 -5.76
C GLU A 33 -0.73 -5.24 -6.94
N GLN A 34 -0.11 -5.42 -8.10
CA GLN A 34 -0.53 -4.82 -9.37
C GLN A 34 -0.32 -5.83 -10.49
N GLU A 35 -0.89 -5.54 -11.66
CA GLU A 35 -0.76 -6.38 -12.86
C GLU A 35 0.69 -6.47 -13.35
N THR A 36 1.45 -5.36 -13.27
CA THR A 36 2.85 -5.31 -13.71
C THR A 36 3.79 -4.79 -12.63
N LEU A 37 5.08 -5.12 -12.76
CA LEU A 37 6.10 -4.60 -11.85
C LEU A 37 6.25 -3.07 -11.94
N ASP A 38 6.00 -2.49 -13.10
CA ASP A 38 6.07 -1.04 -13.29
C ASP A 38 4.92 -0.33 -12.59
N ASP A 39 3.72 -0.92 -12.57
CA ASP A 39 2.61 -0.41 -11.77
C ASP A 39 2.89 -0.50 -10.26
N VAL A 40 3.49 -1.61 -9.79
CA VAL A 40 3.93 -1.74 -8.39
C VAL A 40 4.89 -0.61 -8.03
N ARG A 41 5.87 -0.34 -8.90
CA ARG A 41 6.85 0.73 -8.68
C ARG A 41 6.19 2.10 -8.65
N ALA A 42 5.25 2.38 -9.55
CA ALA A 42 4.52 3.65 -9.59
C ALA A 42 3.77 3.89 -8.28
N VAL A 43 3.03 2.89 -7.79
CA VAL A 43 2.30 2.97 -6.50
C VAL A 43 3.27 3.12 -5.33
N TYR A 44 4.35 2.34 -5.30
CA TYR A 44 5.37 2.40 -4.26
C TYR A 44 6.04 3.78 -4.17
N HIS A 45 6.44 4.36 -5.30
CA HIS A 45 7.07 5.68 -5.34
C HIS A 45 6.12 6.77 -4.86
N GLY A 46 4.86 6.77 -5.35
CA GLY A 46 3.84 7.72 -4.88
C GLY A 46 3.60 7.64 -3.37
N PHE A 47 3.54 6.43 -2.80
CA PHE A 47 3.42 6.24 -1.35
C PHE A 47 4.68 6.69 -0.60
N SER A 48 5.88 6.31 -1.07
CA SER A 48 7.15 6.65 -0.43
C SER A 48 7.34 8.17 -0.38
N ASP A 49 7.06 8.88 -1.46
CA ASP A 49 7.20 10.33 -1.53
C ASP A 49 6.24 11.04 -0.57
N TRP A 50 4.97 10.63 -0.54
CA TRP A 50 3.98 11.14 0.42
C TRP A 50 4.37 10.86 1.87
N SER A 51 4.91 9.66 2.16
CA SER A 51 5.28 9.29 3.53
C SER A 51 6.47 10.07 4.10
N ARG A 52 7.24 10.73 3.22
CA ARG A 52 8.45 11.49 3.56
C ARG A 52 8.24 13.00 3.54
N SER A 53 7.08 13.49 3.10
CA SER A 53 6.67 14.90 3.14
C SER A 53 5.97 15.23 4.46
#